data_AF-R9AUW8-F1
#
_entry.id   AF-R9AUW8-F1
#
_cell.length_a   1.000
_cell.length_b   1.000
_cell.length_c   1.000
_cell.angle_alpha   90.00
_cell.angle_beta   90.00
_cell.angle_gamma   90.00
#
_symmetry.space_group_name_H-M   'P 1'
#
loop_
_entity.id
_entity.type
_entity.pdbx_description
1 polymer ?
#
loop_
_entity_poly.entity_id
_entity_poly.type
_entity_poly.pdbx_seq_one_letter_code
_entity_poly.pdbx_strand_id
1 'polypeptide(L)'
;MTLYYSLVFGLLSAEVLTFLVLVAPMPFAFKQRFFKFLSTNPLVAKLQYSLKISLIFTSILFFDAVQRMLKVVKEGQAAKEEHSFNDVRSESNFAARKFYSQRNVYLTGFTLFLSLILSRVFGIIMDLIKAEEELSLMKKDGDSSSAETFKKQLDSKDREINILKKQSTQNNQAMNDLVDNANTSSGSKKDK
;
A
#
# COMPACT_ATOMS: atom_id res chain seq x y z
N MET A 1 23.93 20.32 -27.46
CA MET A 1 23.16 20.63 -26.22
C MET A 1 21.88 19.82 -26.11
N THR A 2 21.16 19.55 -27.21
CA THR A 2 19.86 18.85 -27.19
C THR A 2 19.91 17.39 -26.73
N LEU A 3 20.87 16.56 -27.17
CA LEU A 3 20.88 15.14 -26.81
C LEU A 3 21.08 14.87 -25.31
N TYR A 4 22.08 15.50 -24.69
CA TYR A 4 22.36 15.30 -23.25
C TYR A 4 21.15 15.70 -22.40
N TYR A 5 20.59 16.89 -22.64
CA TYR A 5 19.41 17.37 -21.90
C TYR A 5 18.12 16.60 -22.25
N SER A 6 18.01 16.04 -23.46
CA SER A 6 16.90 15.18 -23.82
C SER A 6 16.96 13.81 -23.14
N LEU A 7 18.17 13.28 -22.89
CA LEU A 7 18.34 12.06 -22.09
C LEU A 7 17.99 12.31 -20.61
N VAL A 8 18.46 13.44 -20.04
CA VAL A 8 18.08 13.84 -18.68
C VAL A 8 16.56 14.03 -18.57
N PHE A 9 15.95 14.69 -19.55
CA PHE A 9 14.51 14.91 -19.58
C PHE A 9 13.72 13.60 -19.75
N GLY A 10 14.21 12.66 -20.56
CA GLY A 10 13.60 11.34 -20.73
C GLY A 10 13.65 10.53 -19.44
N LEU A 11 14.78 10.52 -18.75
CA LEU A 11 14.93 9.86 -17.45
C LEU A 11 13.99 10.48 -16.40
N LEU A 12 13.93 11.81 -16.35
CA LEU A 12 13.04 12.55 -15.48
C LEU A 12 11.57 12.25 -15.76
N SER A 13 11.18 12.21 -17.04
CA SER A 13 9.81 11.88 -17.44
C SER A 13 9.44 10.46 -17.04
N ALA A 14 10.38 9.51 -17.16
CA ALA A 14 10.19 8.13 -16.70
C ALA A 14 10.07 8.05 -15.17
N GLU A 15 10.87 8.78 -14.40
CA GLU A 15 10.77 8.84 -12.94
C GLU A 15 9.46 9.47 -12.47
N VAL A 16 9.02 10.57 -13.09
CA VAL A 16 7.73 11.21 -12.79
C VAL A 16 6.56 10.29 -13.13
N LEU A 17 6.61 9.61 -14.27
CA LEU A 17 5.57 8.66 -14.66
C LEU A 17 5.52 7.46 -13.71
N THR A 18 6.67 6.93 -13.32
CA THR A 18 6.78 5.86 -12.32
C THR A 18 6.23 6.32 -10.97
N PHE A 19 6.58 7.53 -10.53
CA PHE A 19 6.05 8.13 -9.30
C PHE A 19 4.54 8.26 -9.33
N LEU A 20 3.98 8.80 -10.41
CA LEU A 20 2.53 8.97 -10.57
C LEU A 20 1.82 7.61 -10.54
N VAL A 21 2.36 6.59 -11.20
CA VAL A 21 1.79 5.23 -11.17
C VAL A 21 1.86 4.63 -9.77
N LEU A 22 2.96 4.86 -9.03
CA LEU A 22 3.16 4.30 -7.70
C LEU A 22 2.32 5.00 -6.62
N VAL A 23 2.16 6.32 -6.72
CA VAL A 23 1.41 7.17 -5.78
C VAL A 23 -0.06 7.25 -6.11
N ALA A 24 -0.45 6.96 -7.36
CA ALA A 24 -1.84 6.92 -7.77
C ALA A 24 -2.65 6.12 -6.73
N PRO A 25 -3.75 6.68 -6.20
CA PRO A 25 -4.60 6.00 -5.23
C PRO A 25 -5.31 4.84 -5.94
N MET A 26 -4.61 3.72 -6.11
CA MET A 26 -5.20 2.52 -6.66
C MET A 26 -6.14 1.89 -5.64
N PRO A 27 -7.35 1.45 -6.06
CA PRO A 27 -8.27 0.77 -5.18
C PRO A 27 -7.63 -0.50 -4.59
N PHE A 28 -7.85 -0.71 -3.30
CA PHE A 28 -7.23 -1.73 -2.44
C PHE A 28 -7.15 -3.14 -3.06
N ALA A 29 -8.24 -3.60 -3.71
CA ALA A 29 -8.29 -4.90 -4.36
C ALA A 29 -7.31 -5.02 -5.54
N PHE A 30 -7.03 -3.90 -6.24
CA PHE A 30 -6.07 -3.84 -7.33
C PHE A 30 -4.64 -3.77 -6.80
N LYS A 31 -4.38 -3.03 -5.71
CA LYS A 31 -3.06 -3.02 -5.06
C LYS A 31 -2.65 -4.42 -4.63
N GLN A 32 -3.53 -5.16 -3.95
CA GLN A 32 -3.22 -6.51 -3.48
C GLN A 32 -2.97 -7.49 -4.63
N ARG A 33 -3.72 -7.40 -5.75
CA ARG A 33 -3.52 -8.25 -6.93
C ARG A 33 -2.29 -7.87 -7.74
N PHE A 34 -2.10 -6.57 -8.02
CA PHE A 34 -0.96 -6.07 -8.78
C PHE A 34 0.34 -6.36 -8.04
N PHE A 35 0.37 -6.11 -6.72
CA PHE A 35 1.54 -6.42 -5.90
C PHE A 35 1.68 -7.89 -5.53
N LYS A 36 0.63 -8.71 -5.40
CA LYS A 36 0.82 -10.18 -5.33
C LYS A 36 1.42 -10.71 -6.62
N PHE A 37 0.96 -10.24 -7.78
CA PHE A 37 1.54 -10.62 -9.06
C PHE A 37 2.99 -10.14 -9.20
N LEU A 38 3.31 -8.96 -8.63
CA LEU A 38 4.66 -8.40 -8.61
C LEU A 38 5.57 -9.03 -7.55
N SER A 39 5.02 -9.46 -6.40
CA SER A 39 5.72 -10.02 -5.23
C SER A 39 5.91 -11.52 -5.31
N THR A 40 5.08 -12.24 -6.07
CA THR A 40 5.34 -13.66 -6.40
C THR A 40 6.49 -13.77 -7.41
N ASN A 41 6.76 -12.68 -8.14
CA ASN A 41 7.88 -12.55 -9.06
C ASN A 41 9.09 -11.95 -8.31
N PRO A 42 10.34 -12.33 -8.60
CA PRO A 42 11.56 -11.65 -8.09
C PRO A 42 11.68 -10.15 -8.42
N LEU A 43 10.61 -9.54 -8.94
CA LEU A 43 10.52 -8.14 -9.34
C LEU A 43 10.51 -7.19 -8.15
N VAL A 44 9.96 -7.53 -6.99
CA VAL A 44 9.99 -6.58 -5.84
C VAL A 44 11.40 -6.27 -5.39
N ALA A 45 12.26 -7.29 -5.25
CA ALA A 45 13.66 -7.09 -4.93
C ALA A 45 14.35 -6.28 -6.04
N LYS A 46 14.13 -6.65 -7.32
CA LYS A 46 14.66 -5.89 -8.47
C LYS A 46 14.16 -4.45 -8.53
N LEU A 47 12.93 -4.18 -8.12
CA LEU A 47 12.32 -2.86 -8.15
C LEU A 47 12.92 -1.97 -7.06
N GLN A 48 13.08 -2.49 -5.84
CA GLN A 48 13.78 -1.78 -4.78
C GLN A 48 15.24 -1.48 -5.15
N TYR A 49 15.94 -2.43 -5.77
CA TYR A 49 17.29 -2.22 -6.30
C TYR A 49 17.29 -1.20 -7.46
N SER A 50 16.33 -1.28 -8.39
CA SER A 50 16.20 -0.36 -9.52
C SER A 50 15.93 1.06 -9.05
N LEU A 51 15.10 1.27 -8.03
CA LEU A 51 14.86 2.58 -7.42
C LEU A 51 16.12 3.14 -6.76
N LYS A 52 16.88 2.30 -6.03
CA LYS A 52 18.17 2.72 -5.45
C LYS A 52 19.19 3.11 -6.52
N ILE A 53 19.26 2.34 -7.62
CA ILE A 53 20.14 2.63 -8.76
C ILE A 53 19.73 3.94 -9.45
N SER A 54 18.42 4.15 -9.68
CA SER A 54 17.89 5.40 -10.23
C SER A 54 18.28 6.61 -9.38
N LEU A 55 18.19 6.48 -8.05
CA LEU A 55 18.58 7.54 -7.13
C LEU A 55 20.07 7.91 -7.25
N ILE A 56 20.96 6.93 -7.36
CA ILE A 56 22.40 7.17 -7.56
C ILE A 56 22.62 7.86 -8.92
N PHE A 57 21.95 7.39 -9.96
CA PHE A 57 22.07 7.95 -11.30
C PHE A 57 21.59 9.41 -11.36
N THR A 58 20.41 9.70 -10.81
CA THR A 58 19.86 11.06 -10.68
C THR A 58 20.75 11.95 -9.81
N SER A 59 21.38 11.40 -8.77
CA SER A 59 22.37 12.13 -7.96
C SER A 59 23.59 12.54 -8.78
N ILE A 60 24.17 11.64 -9.59
CA ILE A 60 25.31 11.95 -10.46
C ILE A 60 24.95 13.05 -11.46
N LEU A 61 23.78 12.97 -12.08
CA LEU A 61 23.27 13.99 -13.00
C LEU A 61 23.06 15.34 -12.34
N PHE A 62 22.59 15.35 -11.09
CA PHE A 62 22.46 16.58 -10.31
C PHE A 62 23.83 17.22 -10.05
N PHE A 63 24.81 16.45 -9.61
CA PHE A 63 26.17 16.96 -9.40
C PHE A 63 26.82 17.47 -10.68
N ASP A 64 26.64 16.78 -11.82
CA ASP A 64 27.09 17.27 -13.13
C ASP A 64 26.44 18.61 -13.49
N ALA A 65 25.11 18.72 -13.34
CA ALA A 65 24.38 19.95 -13.62
C ALA A 65 24.86 21.12 -12.75
N VAL A 66 25.09 20.87 -11.46
CA VAL A 66 25.63 21.85 -10.50
C VAL A 66 27.04 22.27 -10.92
N GLN A 67 27.93 21.32 -11.22
CA GLN A 67 29.31 21.62 -11.63
C GLN A 67 29.33 22.46 -12.91
N ARG A 68 28.46 22.15 -13.88
CA ARG A 68 28.32 22.91 -15.11
C ARG A 68 27.77 24.32 -14.86
N MET A 69 26.77 24.46 -13.99
CA MET A 69 26.25 25.78 -13.60
C MET A 69 27.31 26.61 -12.89
N LEU A 70 28.05 26.03 -11.94
CA LEU A 70 29.13 26.71 -11.23
C LEU A 70 30.24 27.16 -12.19
N LYS A 71 30.58 26.35 -13.20
CA LYS A 71 31.52 26.75 -14.25
C LYS A 71 31.01 27.96 -15.03
N VAL A 72 29.74 27.96 -15.47
CA VAL A 72 29.13 29.11 -16.17
C VAL A 72 29.07 30.36 -15.29
N VAL A 73 28.80 30.22 -13.99
CA VAL A 73 28.80 31.36 -13.06
C VAL A 73 30.20 31.94 -12.89
N LYS A 74 31.22 31.08 -12.74
CA LYS A 74 32.63 31.51 -12.62
C LYS A 74 33.14 32.20 -13.89
N GLU A 75 32.84 31.64 -15.07
CA GLU A 75 33.16 32.26 -16.36
C GLU A 75 32.51 33.66 -16.49
N GLY A 76 31.31 33.83 -15.94
CA GLY A 76 30.63 35.13 -15.88
C GLY A 76 31.25 36.14 -14.93
N GLN A 77 31.72 35.68 -13.78
CA GLN A 77 32.37 36.55 -12.80
C GLN A 77 33.72 37.03 -13.33
N ALA A 78 34.54 36.14 -13.89
CA ALA A 78 35.82 36.48 -14.51
C ALA A 78 35.65 37.46 -15.69
N ALA A 79 34.69 37.22 -16.58
CA ALA A 79 34.42 38.12 -17.70
C ALA A 79 33.92 39.52 -17.26
N LYS A 80 33.28 39.61 -16.08
CA LYS A 80 32.82 40.87 -15.48
C LYS A 80 33.96 41.64 -14.80
N GLU A 81 34.92 40.93 -14.21
CA GLU A 81 36.13 41.51 -13.61
C GLU A 81 37.13 41.99 -14.66
N GLU A 82 37.29 41.27 -15.78
CA GLU A 82 38.18 41.68 -16.89
C GLU A 82 37.60 42.78 -17.79
N HIS A 83 36.41 43.32 -17.50
CA HIS A 83 35.67 44.23 -18.42
C HIS A 83 35.58 43.68 -19.86
N SER A 84 35.59 42.35 -20.02
CA SER A 84 35.67 41.68 -21.32
C SER A 84 34.32 41.66 -22.06
N PHE A 85 33.25 42.07 -21.38
CA PHE A 85 31.93 42.34 -21.96
C PHE A 85 31.91 43.68 -22.72
N ASN A 86 32.72 43.80 -23.78
CA ASN A 86 32.77 45.01 -24.62
C ASN A 86 31.59 45.12 -25.61
N ASP A 87 30.69 44.14 -25.67
CA ASP A 87 29.57 44.10 -26.61
C ASP A 87 28.29 43.63 -25.91
N VAL A 88 27.18 44.36 -26.10
CA VAL A 88 25.82 44.01 -25.59
C VAL A 88 25.40 42.60 -26.07
N ARG A 89 25.94 42.16 -27.21
CA ARG A 89 25.72 40.82 -27.74
C ARG A 89 26.45 39.73 -26.94
N SER A 90 27.59 39.99 -26.32
CA SER A 90 28.30 39.01 -25.48
C SER A 90 27.66 38.90 -24.09
N GLU A 91 27.18 40.01 -23.52
CA GLU A 91 26.40 40.00 -22.27
C GLU A 91 25.08 39.22 -22.41
N SER A 92 24.33 39.46 -23.49
CA SER A 92 23.05 38.78 -23.71
C SER A 92 23.21 37.26 -23.93
N ASN A 93 24.27 36.84 -24.65
CA ASN A 93 24.61 35.43 -24.80
C ASN A 93 25.03 34.78 -23.48
N PHE A 94 25.76 35.50 -22.63
CA PHE A 94 26.14 35.02 -21.31
C PHE A 94 24.94 34.87 -20.37
N ALA A 95 24.07 35.90 -20.33
CA ALA A 95 22.83 35.87 -19.57
C ALA A 95 21.95 34.67 -19.97
N ALA A 96 21.79 34.44 -21.28
CA ALA A 96 21.06 33.27 -21.78
C ALA A 96 21.66 31.95 -21.26
N ARG A 97 22.98 31.76 -21.36
CA ARG A 97 23.66 30.54 -20.88
C ARG A 97 23.49 30.33 -19.37
N LYS A 98 23.49 31.41 -18.58
CA LYS A 98 23.25 31.37 -17.13
C LYS A 98 21.82 30.94 -16.81
N PHE A 99 20.80 31.48 -17.50
CA PHE A 99 19.41 31.05 -17.30
C PHE A 99 19.20 29.59 -17.69
N TYR A 100 19.84 29.13 -18.77
CA TYR A 100 19.78 27.74 -19.18
C TYR A 100 20.41 26.80 -18.14
N SER A 101 21.58 27.11 -17.61
CA SER A 101 22.23 26.27 -16.60
C SER A 101 21.47 26.25 -15.27
N GLN A 102 20.92 27.39 -14.84
CA GLN A 102 20.08 27.49 -13.64
C GLN A 102 18.83 26.61 -13.73
N ARG A 103 18.06 26.73 -14.81
CA ARG A 103 16.84 25.92 -15.00
C ARG A 103 17.14 24.43 -14.98
N ASN A 104 18.25 24.02 -15.60
CA ASN A 104 18.61 22.62 -15.68
C ASN A 104 19.03 22.06 -14.30
N VAL A 105 19.67 22.86 -13.43
CA VAL A 105 19.95 22.47 -12.03
C VAL A 105 18.68 22.37 -11.20
N TYR A 106 17.74 23.31 -11.35
CA TYR A 106 16.47 23.21 -10.63
C TYR A 106 15.65 22.00 -11.08
N LEU A 107 15.66 21.72 -12.39
CA LEU A 107 14.99 20.56 -12.97
C LEU A 107 15.55 19.26 -12.38
N THR A 108 16.88 19.05 -12.43
CA THR A 108 17.51 17.84 -11.87
C THR A 108 17.42 17.77 -10.35
N GLY A 109 17.42 18.92 -9.66
CA GLY A 109 17.23 18.98 -8.20
C GLY A 109 15.84 18.52 -7.77
N PHE A 110 14.79 18.95 -8.49
CA PHE A 110 13.44 18.47 -8.23
C PHE A 110 13.31 16.97 -8.51
N THR A 111 13.95 16.46 -9.56
CA THR A 111 14.01 15.03 -9.86
C THR A 111 14.64 14.22 -8.73
N LEU A 112 15.77 14.70 -8.20
CA LEU A 112 16.46 14.05 -7.07
C LEU A 112 15.57 14.00 -5.83
N PHE A 113 14.90 15.11 -5.52
CA PHE A 113 13.95 15.17 -4.43
C PHE A 113 12.79 14.18 -4.62
N LEU A 114 12.23 14.12 -5.82
CA LEU A 114 11.15 13.20 -6.16
C LEU A 114 11.62 11.73 -6.07
N SER A 115 12.84 11.42 -6.52
CA SER A 115 13.45 10.09 -6.43
C SER A 115 13.65 9.63 -4.98
N LEU A 116 14.06 10.54 -4.08
CA LEU A 116 14.14 10.29 -2.63
C LEU A 116 12.77 9.96 -2.02
N ILE A 117 11.75 10.78 -2.33
CA ILE A 117 10.39 10.54 -1.86
C ILE A 117 9.89 9.19 -2.37
N LEU A 118 10.10 8.89 -3.66
CA LEU A 118 9.67 7.64 -4.29
C LEU A 118 10.28 6.42 -3.58
N SER A 119 11.58 6.46 -3.31
CA SER A 119 12.27 5.41 -2.54
C SER A 119 11.64 5.19 -1.15
N ARG A 120 11.30 6.28 -0.44
CA ARG A 120 10.67 6.19 0.88
C ARG A 120 9.22 5.68 0.80
N VAL A 121 8.44 6.21 -0.12
CA VAL A 121 7.03 5.85 -0.33
C VAL A 121 6.90 4.39 -0.75
N PHE A 122 7.80 3.90 -1.61
CA PHE A 122 7.82 2.49 -2.01
C PHE A 122 8.00 1.55 -0.79
N GLY A 123 8.92 1.89 0.12
CA GLY A 123 9.10 1.14 1.36
C GLY A 123 7.86 1.15 2.24
N ILE A 124 7.25 2.33 2.45
CA ILE A 124 6.03 2.47 3.25
C ILE A 124 4.87 1.66 2.66
N ILE A 125 4.70 1.68 1.34
CA ILE A 125 3.66 0.88 0.67
C ILE A 125 3.90 -0.62 0.89
N MET A 126 5.16 -1.07 0.81
CA MET A 126 5.51 -2.46 1.06
C MET A 126 5.18 -2.89 2.50
N ASP A 127 5.50 -2.05 3.47
CA ASP A 127 5.21 -2.31 4.89
C ASP A 127 3.70 -2.30 5.16
N LEU A 128 2.96 -1.37 4.53
CA LEU A 128 1.50 -1.30 4.62
C LEU A 128 0.84 -2.59 4.10
N ILE A 129 1.30 -3.11 2.96
CA ILE A 129 0.75 -4.34 2.38
C ILE A 129 1.01 -5.55 3.30
N LYS A 130 2.20 -5.66 3.88
CA LYS A 130 2.53 -6.75 4.82
C LYS A 130 1.65 -6.68 6.06
N ALA A 131 1.50 -5.48 6.63
CA ALA A 131 0.63 -5.26 7.78
C ALA A 131 -0.83 -5.62 7.47
N GLU A 132 -1.33 -5.26 6.29
CA GLU A 132 -2.67 -5.62 5.83
C GLU A 132 -2.84 -7.12 5.56
N GLU A 133 -1.82 -7.80 5.02
CA GLU A 133 -1.85 -9.26 4.82
C GLU A 133 -1.89 -10.00 6.15
N GLU A 134 -1.07 -9.60 7.13
CA GLU A 134 -1.11 -10.12 8.51
C GLU A 134 -2.48 -9.89 9.15
N LEU A 135 -3.06 -8.69 9.02
CA LEU A 135 -4.40 -8.38 9.54
C LEU A 135 -5.48 -9.24 8.85
N SER A 136 -5.36 -9.49 7.54
CA SER A 136 -6.30 -10.34 6.80
C SER A 136 -6.23 -11.81 7.21
N LEU A 137 -5.02 -12.31 7.53
CA LEU A 137 -4.80 -13.66 8.04
C LEU A 137 -5.37 -13.79 9.46
N MET A 138 -5.07 -12.83 10.35
CA MET A 138 -5.63 -12.79 11.70
C MET A 138 -7.16 -12.72 11.70
N LYS A 139 -7.75 -11.93 10.80
CA LYS A 139 -9.21 -11.88 10.63
C LYS A 139 -9.76 -13.22 10.13
N LYS A 140 -9.11 -13.86 9.15
CA LYS A 140 -9.53 -15.19 8.68
C LYS A 140 -9.45 -16.23 9.78
N ASP A 141 -8.38 -16.26 10.56
CA ASP A 141 -8.22 -17.21 11.65
C ASP A 141 -9.21 -16.94 12.79
N GLY A 142 -9.46 -15.68 13.13
CA GLY A 142 -10.45 -15.28 14.12
C GLY A 142 -11.90 -15.59 13.70
N ASP A 143 -12.24 -15.34 12.43
CA ASP A 143 -13.62 -15.51 11.93
C ASP A 143 -13.90 -16.98 11.56
N SER A 144 -12.93 -17.73 11.01
CA SER A 144 -13.13 -19.14 10.67
C SER A 144 -13.09 -20.07 11.90
N SER A 145 -12.13 -19.89 12.81
CA SER A 145 -12.01 -20.76 13.98
C SER A 145 -13.14 -20.53 14.97
N SER A 146 -13.47 -19.27 15.28
CA SER A 146 -14.50 -18.95 16.27
C SER A 146 -15.92 -19.05 15.69
N ALA A 147 -16.19 -18.57 14.47
CA ALA A 147 -17.57 -18.62 13.96
C ALA A 147 -18.03 -20.04 13.63
N GLU A 148 -17.17 -20.92 13.10
CA GLU A 148 -17.55 -22.32 12.85
C GLU A 148 -17.71 -23.13 14.14
N THR A 149 -16.86 -22.90 15.14
CA THR A 149 -17.02 -23.56 16.46
C THR A 149 -18.26 -23.06 17.18
N PHE A 150 -18.56 -21.76 17.15
CA PHE A 150 -19.80 -21.22 17.73
C PHE A 150 -21.05 -21.72 17.00
N LYS A 151 -21.02 -21.84 15.66
CA LYS A 151 -22.14 -22.44 14.90
C LYS A 151 -22.39 -23.89 15.27
N LYS A 152 -21.33 -24.71 15.35
CA LYS A 152 -21.45 -26.11 15.77
C LYS A 152 -21.96 -26.26 17.20
N GLN A 153 -21.52 -25.39 18.12
CA GLN A 153 -22.00 -25.39 19.51
C GLN A 153 -23.47 -24.96 19.62
N LEU A 154 -23.92 -24.00 18.81
CA LEU A 154 -25.33 -23.61 18.74
C LEU A 154 -26.19 -24.78 18.23
N ASP A 155 -25.80 -25.41 17.11
CA ASP A 155 -26.53 -26.56 16.56
C ASP A 155 -26.59 -27.75 17.54
N SER A 156 -25.52 -28.01 18.30
CA SER A 156 -25.54 -29.07 19.32
C SER A 156 -26.48 -28.74 20.48
N LYS A 157 -26.46 -27.48 20.95
CA LYS A 157 -27.34 -27.03 22.04
C LYS A 157 -28.81 -27.02 21.61
N ASP A 158 -29.12 -26.63 20.38
CA ASP A 158 -30.49 -26.68 19.86
C ASP A 158 -31.03 -28.12 19.74
N ARG A 159 -30.17 -29.08 19.42
CA ARG A 159 -30.53 -30.52 19.45
C ARG A 159 -30.79 -30.99 20.87
N GLU A 160 -29.91 -30.65 21.82
CA GLU A 160 -30.10 -30.98 23.23
C GLU A 160 -31.40 -30.38 23.79
N ILE A 161 -31.68 -29.10 23.50
CA ILE A 161 -32.92 -28.44 23.92
C ILE A 161 -34.14 -29.15 23.33
N ASN A 162 -34.10 -29.56 22.07
CA ASN A 162 -35.21 -30.31 21.46
C ASN A 162 -35.40 -31.70 22.09
N ILE A 163 -34.32 -32.41 22.41
CA ILE A 163 -34.37 -33.71 23.10
C ILE A 163 -34.94 -33.54 24.51
N LEU A 164 -34.43 -32.57 25.28
CA LEU A 164 -34.91 -32.24 26.62
C LEU A 164 -36.40 -31.84 26.61
N LYS A 165 -36.83 -31.07 25.60
CA LYS A 165 -38.24 -30.68 25.44
C LYS A 165 -39.13 -31.89 25.14
N LYS A 166 -38.68 -32.81 24.26
CA LYS A 166 -39.39 -34.07 24.01
C LYS A 166 -39.48 -34.93 25.27
N GLN A 167 -38.38 -35.08 25.99
CA GLN A 167 -38.33 -35.88 27.22
C GLN A 167 -39.22 -35.28 28.32
N SER A 168 -39.22 -33.96 28.49
CA SER A 168 -40.13 -33.26 29.42
C SER A 168 -41.59 -33.46 29.03
N THR A 169 -41.92 -33.40 27.73
CA THR A 169 -43.30 -33.60 27.26
C THR A 169 -43.75 -35.05 27.49
N GLN A 170 -42.91 -36.04 27.16
CA GLN A 170 -43.17 -37.45 27.45
C GLN A 170 -43.34 -37.71 28.95
N ASN A 171 -42.48 -37.12 29.79
CA ASN A 171 -42.55 -37.33 31.23
C ASN A 171 -43.83 -36.72 31.82
N ASN A 172 -44.25 -35.53 31.36
CA ASN A 172 -45.52 -34.93 31.75
C ASN A 172 -46.74 -35.76 31.30
N GLN A 173 -46.70 -36.31 30.08
CA GLN A 173 -47.74 -37.22 29.59
C GLN A 173 -47.83 -38.47 30.46
N ALA A 174 -46.69 -39.13 30.72
CA ALA A 174 -46.64 -40.29 31.61
C ALA A 174 -47.13 -39.95 33.03
N MET A 175 -46.83 -38.76 33.55
CA MET A 175 -47.31 -38.32 34.86
C MET A 175 -48.84 -38.13 34.87
N ASN A 176 -49.41 -37.54 33.81
CA ASN A 176 -50.86 -37.41 33.67
C ASN A 176 -51.53 -38.79 33.54
N ASP A 177 -50.98 -39.69 32.73
CA ASP A 177 -51.51 -41.05 32.58
C ASP A 177 -51.49 -41.82 33.91
N LEU A 178 -50.43 -41.65 34.71
CA LEU A 178 -50.34 -42.24 36.05
C LEU A 178 -51.37 -41.64 37.02
N VAL A 179 -51.61 -40.32 36.96
CA VAL A 179 -52.63 -39.65 37.76
C VAL A 179 -54.04 -40.09 37.36
N ASP A 180 -54.32 -40.22 36.06
CA ASP A 180 -55.62 -40.69 35.56
C ASP A 180 -55.87 -42.16 35.92
N ASN A 181 -54.85 -43.01 35.84
CA ASN A 181 -54.91 -44.40 36.32
C ASN A 181 -55.08 -44.48 37.85
N ALA A 182 -54.48 -43.58 38.61
CA ALA A 182 -54.67 -43.48 40.06
C ALA A 182 -56.09 -42.98 40.43
N ASN A 183 -56.65 -42.05 39.66
CA ASN A 183 -58.00 -41.54 39.86
C ASN A 183 -59.09 -42.57 39.50
N THR A 184 -58.90 -43.35 38.42
CA THR A 184 -59.83 -44.42 38.03
C THR A 184 -59.79 -45.61 38.99
N SER A 185 -58.62 -45.97 39.52
CA SER A 185 -58.49 -47.02 40.55
C SER A 185 -58.99 -46.59 41.94
N SER A 186 -58.96 -45.29 42.26
CA SER A 186 -59.55 -44.72 43.48
C SER A 186 -61.08 -44.58 43.38
N GLY A 187 -61.62 -44.23 42.21
CA GLY A 187 -63.06 -44.12 41.96
C GLY A 187 -63.81 -45.45 42.02
N SER A 188 -63.18 -46.55 41.61
CA SER A 188 -63.81 -47.88 41.61
C SER A 188 -63.95 -48.52 43.01
N LYS A 189 -63.39 -47.89 44.05
CA LYS A 189 -63.49 -48.37 45.45
C LYS A 189 -64.61 -47.73 46.27
N LYS A 190 -65.46 -46.88 45.66
CA LYS A 190 -66.44 -46.06 46.38
C LYS A 190 -67.92 -46.35 46.13
N ASP A 191 -68.28 -47.37 45.35
CA ASP A 191 -69.67 -47.82 45.28
C ASP A 191 -69.81 -49.19 45.95
N LYS A 192 -70.37 -49.14 47.16
CA LYS A 192 -70.80 -50.26 48.01
C LYS A 192 -72.31 -50.15 48.17
#